data_AF-A0A2G9YWH6-F1
#
_entry.id   AF-A0A2G9YWH6-F1
#
_cell.length_a   1.000
_cell.length_b   1.000
_cell.length_c   1.000
_cell.angle_alpha   90.00
_cell.angle_beta   90.00
_cell.angle_gamma   90.00
#
_symmetry.space_group_name_H-M   'P 1'
#
loop_
_entity.id
_entity.type
_entity.pdbx_description
1 polymer ?
#
loop_
_entity_poly.entity_id
_entity_poly.type
_entity_poly.pdbx_seq_one_letter_code
_entity_poly.pdbx_strand_id
1 'polypeptide(L)'
;MRAEEGDQIYLKGYLVQYSQQDEFKRGSSVSRTDTGNGACETIYITDFEIIKEANVFWRLTYSYVKYLIIVSIILLLILFFTGSDFTHESNRKNLQE
;
A
#
# COMPACT_ATOMS: atom_id res chain seq x y z
N MET A 1 -8.60 -3.44 -7.47
CA MET A 1 -9.68 -2.68 -6.79
C MET A 1 -9.07 -1.40 -6.25
N ARG A 2 -9.79 -0.27 -6.27
CA ARG A 2 -9.27 1.05 -5.83
C ARG A 2 -9.47 1.34 -4.35
N ALA A 3 -10.23 0.52 -3.64
CA ALA A 3 -10.49 0.71 -2.22
C ALA A 3 -9.21 0.52 -1.42
N GLU A 4 -8.98 1.42 -0.48
CA GLU A 4 -7.87 1.38 0.46
C GLU A 4 -8.38 1.21 1.89
N GLU A 5 -7.47 0.88 2.81
CA GLU A 5 -7.81 0.72 4.22
C GLU A 5 -8.49 1.98 4.79
N GLY A 6 -9.60 1.76 5.49
CA GLY A 6 -10.41 2.81 6.09
C GLY A 6 -11.52 3.35 5.18
N ASP A 7 -11.48 3.11 3.87
CA ASP A 7 -12.53 3.58 2.96
C ASP A 7 -13.88 2.99 3.32
N GLN A 8 -14.93 3.81 3.25
CA GLN A 8 -16.30 3.34 3.40
C GLN A 8 -16.80 2.82 2.06
N ILE A 9 -17.23 1.57 2.04
CA ILE A 9 -17.67 0.88 0.83
C ILE A 9 -19.13 0.42 0.93
N TYR A 10 -19.81 0.45 -0.21
CA TYR A 10 -21.05 -0.27 -0.46
C TYR A 10 -20.75 -1.50 -1.29
N LEU A 11 -21.32 -2.64 -0.92
CA LEU A 11 -21.21 -3.88 -1.67
C LEU A 11 -22.59 -4.53 -1.79
N LYS A 12 -22.86 -5.08 -2.97
CA LYS A 12 -24.07 -5.86 -3.26
C LYS A 12 -23.68 -7.17 -3.89
N GLY A 13 -24.44 -8.22 -3.59
CA GLY A 13 -24.13 -9.55 -4.08
C GLY A 13 -25.08 -10.61 -3.58
N TYR A 14 -24.65 -11.86 -3.71
CA TYR A 14 -25.35 -13.03 -3.23
C TYR A 14 -24.51 -13.75 -2.18
N LEU A 15 -25.15 -14.26 -1.12
CA LEU A 15 -24.49 -15.19 -0.22
C LEU A 15 -24.33 -16.53 -0.95
N VAL A 16 -23.11 -17.03 -1.03
CA VAL A 16 -22.80 -18.23 -1.81
C VAL A 16 -21.98 -19.23 -1.01
N GLN A 17 -22.12 -20.50 -1.39
CA GLN A 17 -21.21 -21.57 -1.01
C GLN A 17 -20.50 -22.05 -2.26
N TYR A 18 -19.18 -22.21 -2.20
CA TYR A 18 -18.40 -22.73 -3.32
C TYR A 18 -17.51 -23.89 -2.88
N SER A 19 -17.18 -24.75 -3.83
CA SER A 19 -16.30 -25.90 -3.63
C SER A 19 -15.40 -26.10 -4.84
N GLN A 20 -14.18 -26.56 -4.61
CA GLN A 20 -13.28 -27.02 -5.66
C GLN A 20 -13.19 -28.56 -5.64
N GLN A 21 -12.74 -29.15 -6.76
CA GLN A 21 -12.64 -30.60 -6.94
C GLN A 21 -11.81 -31.33 -5.86
N ASP A 22 -10.86 -30.64 -5.22
CA ASP A 22 -9.95 -31.20 -4.21
C ASP A 22 -10.35 -30.85 -2.76
N GLU A 23 -11.58 -31.20 -2.37
CA GLU A 23 -12.11 -31.15 -0.98
C GLU A 23 -12.29 -29.77 -0.32
N PHE A 24 -11.75 -28.68 -0.86
CA PHE A 24 -11.96 -27.35 -0.30
C PHE A 24 -13.42 -26.89 -0.51
N LYS A 25 -14.14 -26.70 0.60
CA LYS A 25 -15.49 -26.12 0.62
C LYS A 25 -15.49 -24.89 1.50
N ARG A 26 -16.08 -23.80 1.01
CA ARG A 26 -16.32 -22.60 1.82
C ARG A 26 -17.78 -22.19 1.71
N GLY A 27 -18.44 -22.20 2.85
CA GLY A 27 -19.84 -21.84 3.00
C GLY A 27 -20.05 -20.35 3.27
N SER A 28 -21.31 -20.00 3.51
CA SER A 28 -21.73 -18.72 4.03
C SER A 28 -22.70 -18.98 5.16
N SER A 29 -22.51 -18.35 6.32
CA SER A 29 -23.40 -18.47 7.48
C SER A 29 -23.83 -17.09 7.91
N VAL A 30 -25.14 -16.91 8.15
CA VAL A 30 -25.73 -15.67 8.70
C VAL A 30 -26.02 -15.78 10.19
N SER A 31 -25.59 -16.88 10.82
CA SER A 31 -25.84 -17.15 12.23
C SER A 31 -24.74 -16.56 13.12
N ARG A 32 -25.13 -15.68 14.06
CA ARG A 32 -24.21 -15.04 15.02
C ARG A 32 -23.56 -16.00 16.02
N THR A 33 -23.99 -17.26 16.09
CA THR A 33 -23.47 -18.28 17.01
C THR A 33 -22.58 -19.30 16.34
N ASP A 34 -22.33 -19.16 15.03
CA ASP A 34 -21.47 -20.07 14.29
C ASP A 34 -19.99 -19.85 14.66
N THR A 35 -19.20 -20.92 14.69
CA THR A 35 -17.78 -20.87 15.09
C THR A 35 -16.92 -21.70 14.15
N GLY A 36 -15.64 -21.34 14.00
CA GLY A 36 -14.71 -22.01 13.09
C GLY A 36 -14.89 -21.61 11.62
N ASN A 37 -14.45 -22.47 10.68
CA ASN A 37 -14.35 -22.16 9.25
C ASN A 37 -15.69 -21.99 8.50
N GLY A 38 -16.84 -22.21 9.16
CA GLY A 38 -18.18 -22.02 8.61
C GLY A 38 -18.84 -20.68 8.95
N ALA A 39 -18.28 -19.92 9.91
CA ALA A 39 -18.90 -18.74 10.49
C ALA A 39 -18.78 -17.45 9.67
N CYS A 40 -18.11 -17.49 8.51
CA CYS A 40 -17.93 -16.30 7.67
C CYS A 40 -19.02 -16.23 6.60
N GLU A 41 -19.60 -15.06 6.40
CA GLU A 41 -20.39 -14.77 5.22
C GLU A 41 -19.48 -14.71 3.97
N THR A 42 -19.76 -15.59 3.00
CA THR A 42 -19.13 -15.52 1.68
C THR A 42 -20.10 -14.85 0.72
N ILE A 43 -19.68 -13.73 0.12
CA ILE A 43 -20.51 -12.92 -0.79
C ILE A 43 -19.90 -12.95 -2.20
N TYR A 44 -20.68 -13.38 -3.19
CA TYR A 44 -20.38 -13.15 -4.60
C TYR A 44 -20.81 -11.73 -4.97
N ILE A 45 -19.84 -10.84 -5.14
CA ILE A 45 -20.04 -9.41 -5.35
C ILE A 45 -20.51 -9.15 -6.78
N THR A 46 -21.66 -8.47 -6.93
CA THR A 46 -22.20 -8.00 -8.21
C THR A 46 -22.12 -6.49 -8.38
N ASP A 47 -22.03 -5.75 -7.27
CA ASP A 47 -21.83 -4.30 -7.28
C ASP A 47 -20.88 -3.90 -6.16
N PHE A 48 -20.05 -2.90 -6.43
CA PHE A 48 -19.05 -2.40 -5.51
C PHE A 48 -18.82 -0.91 -5.74
N GLU A 49 -19.06 -0.11 -4.70
CA GLU A 49 -18.89 1.34 -4.74
C GLU A 49 -18.12 1.82 -3.51
N ILE A 50 -17.19 2.76 -3.70
CA ILE A 50 -16.55 3.47 -2.59
C ILE A 50 -17.43 4.68 -2.29
N ILE A 51 -18.15 4.64 -1.18
CA ILE A 51 -19.04 5.74 -0.75
C ILE A 51 -18.22 6.95 -0.32
N LYS A 52 -17.12 6.69 0.41
CA LYS A 52 -16.27 7.75 0.95
C LYS A 52 -14.85 7.27 1.12
N GLU A 53 -13.93 8.03 0.55
CA GLU A 53 -12.50 7.86 0.77
C GLU A 53 -12.10 8.31 2.18
N ALA A 54 -11.33 7.49 2.88
CA ALA A 54 -10.78 7.81 4.19
C ALA A 54 -9.56 8.72 4.10
N ASN A 55 -9.37 9.63 5.06
CA ASN A 55 -8.06 10.27 5.26
C ASN A 55 -7.41 10.89 3.99
N VAL A 56 -8.20 11.39 3.04
CA VAL A 56 -7.73 11.85 1.72
C VAL A 56 -6.57 12.83 1.83
N PHE A 57 -6.70 13.79 2.74
CA PHE A 57 -5.66 14.77 3.03
C PHE A 57 -4.33 14.12 3.44
N TRP A 58 -4.38 13.14 4.34
CA TRP A 58 -3.19 12.43 4.80
C TRP A 58 -2.58 11.55 3.72
N ARG A 59 -3.40 10.93 2.87
CA ARG A 59 -2.90 10.13 1.73
C ARG A 59 -2.15 10.97 0.71
N LEU A 60 -2.70 12.14 0.37
CA LEU A 60 -2.02 13.09 -0.50
C LEU A 60 -0.71 13.59 0.14
N THR A 61 -0.77 14.00 1.41
CA THR A 61 0.40 14.48 2.14
C THR A 61 1.50 13.43 2.21
N TYR A 62 1.17 12.18 2.56
CA TYR A 62 2.11 11.07 2.60
C TYR A 62 2.73 10.80 1.22
N SER A 63 1.93 10.85 0.15
CA SER A 63 2.42 10.68 -1.21
C SER A 63 3.45 11.75 -1.58
N TYR A 64 3.16 13.03 -1.33
CA TYR A 64 4.10 14.12 -1.58
C TYR A 64 5.38 14.00 -0.76
N VAL A 65 5.26 13.77 0.55
CA VAL A 65 6.42 13.62 1.44
C VAL A 65 7.30 12.47 0.99
N LYS A 66 6.72 11.34 0.59
CA LYS A 66 7.47 10.19 0.07
C LYS A 66 8.33 10.58 -1.13
N TYR A 67 7.79 11.29 -2.11
CA TYR A 67 8.56 11.73 -3.28
C TYR A 67 9.62 12.78 -2.92
N LEU A 68 9.29 13.73 -2.05
CA LEU A 68 10.25 14.74 -1.58
C LEU A 68 11.44 14.10 -0.86
N ILE A 69 11.21 13.07 -0.04
CA ILE A 69 12.27 12.32 0.63
C ILE A 69 13.16 11.62 -0.41
N ILE A 70 12.58 10.96 -1.41
CA ILE A 70 13.35 10.28 -2.47
C ILE A 70 14.24 11.28 -3.22
N VAL A 71 13.68 12.42 -3.63
CA VAL A 71 14.43 13.47 -4.33
C VAL A 71 15.54 14.05 -3.45
N SER A 72 15.26 14.30 -2.19
CA SER A 72 16.24 14.79 -1.21
C SER A 72 17.41 13.81 -1.06
N ILE A 73 17.13 12.51 -0.92
CA ILE A 73 18.18 11.49 -0.83
C ILE A 73 19.02 11.46 -2.10
N ILE A 74 18.40 11.49 -3.29
CA ILE A 74 19.13 11.51 -4.56
C ILE A 74 20.03 12.74 -4.66
N LEU A 75 19.53 13.92 -4.29
CA LEU A 75 20.30 15.16 -4.30
C LEU A 75 21.49 15.08 -3.33
N LEU A 76 21.28 14.56 -2.12
CA LEU A 76 22.34 14.39 -1.13
C LEU A 76 23.42 13.42 -1.62
N LEU A 77 23.04 12.33 -2.28
CA LEU A 77 24.00 11.41 -2.88
C LEU A 77 24.82 12.11 -3.97
N ILE A 78 24.18 12.84 -4.88
CA ILE A 78 24.88 13.60 -5.94
C ILE A 78 25.87 14.60 -5.34
N LEU A 79 25.46 15.36 -4.32
CA LEU A 79 26.32 16.32 -3.63
C LEU A 79 27.48 15.64 -2.90
N PHE A 80 27.25 14.48 -2.28
CA PHE A 80 28.28 13.72 -1.60
C PHE A 80 29.36 13.23 -2.57
N PHE A 81 28.97 12.64 -3.70
CA PHE A 81 29.92 12.16 -4.70
C PHE A 81 30.69 13.32 -5.34
N THR A 82 30.01 14.36 -5.82
CA THR A 82 30.67 15.53 -6.43
C THR A 82 31.57 16.30 -5.46
N GLY A 83 31.19 16.40 -4.18
CA GLY A 83 32.01 17.01 -3.13
C GLY A 83 33.26 16.20 -2.78
N SER A 84 33.19 14.87 -2.84
CA SER A 84 34.35 14.01 -2.61
C SER A 84 35.43 14.19 -3.70
N ASP A 85 35.01 14.35 -4.96
CA ASP A 85 35.92 14.59 -6.08
C ASP A 85 36.65 15.95 -5.95
N PHE A 86 35.93 16.99 -5.56
CA PHE A 86 36.50 18.34 -5.33
C PHE A 86 37.54 18.34 -4.20
N THR A 87 37.24 17.65 -3.09
CA THR A 87 38.15 17.57 -1.93
C THR A 87 39.44 16.85 -2.30
N HIS A 88 39.35 15.81 -3.12
CA HIS A 88 40.51 15.06 -3.59
C HIS A 88 41.42 15.89 -4.51
N GLU A 89 40.86 16.73 -5.38
CA GLU A 89 41.66 17.61 -6.24
C GLU A 89 42.32 18.77 -5.47
N SER A 90 41.62 19.39 -4.52
CA SER A 90 42.18 20.45 -3.67
C SER A 90 43.34 19.96 -2.81
N ASN A 91 43.24 18.76 -2.23
CA ASN A 91 44.32 18.18 -1.41
C ASN A 91 45.56 17.84 -2.25
N ARG A 92 45.37 17.39 -3.51
CA ARG A 92 46.48 17.10 -4.42
C ARG A 92 47.30 18.35 -4.79
N LYS A 93 46.66 19.53 -4.92
CA LYS A 93 47.34 20.79 -5.25
C LYS A 93 48.17 21.34 -4.08
N ASN A 94 47.72 21.16 -2.84
CA ASN A 94 48.46 21.59 -1.63
C ASN A 94 49.73 20.75 -1.34
N LEU A 95 49.86 19.55 -1.91
CA LEU A 95 51.04 18.70 -1.76
C LEU A 95 52.13 18.99 -2.80
N GLN A 96 51.88 19.90 -3.74
CA GLN A 96 52.84 20.28 -4.80
C GLN A 96 53.37 21.72 -4.66
N GLU A 97 53.01 22.44 -3.59
CA GLU A 97 53.67 23.68 -3.13
C GLU A 97 54.59 23.36 -1.94
#